data_AF-A0A921I317-F1
#
_entry.id   AF-A0A921I317-F1
#
_cell.length_a   1.000
_cell.length_b   1.000
_cell.length_c   1.000
_cell.angle_alpha   90.00
_cell.angle_beta   90.00
_cell.angle_gamma   90.00
#
_symmetry.space_group_name_H-M   'P 1'
#
loop_
_entity.id
_entity.type
_entity.pdbx_description
1 polymer ?
#
loop_
_entity_poly.entity_id
_entity_poly.type
_entity_poly.pdbx_seq_one_letter_code
_entity_poly.pdbx_strand_id
1 'polypeptide(L)' 'MKKFENFVANLEVLKRAKDEDLTNEFIISGIIDKFFLQFELSWKVLKELLSYEGRSVAKSGSPRE' A
#
# COMPACT_ATOMS: atom_id res chain seq x y z
N MET A 1 -5.29 13.96 -4.12
CA MET A 1 -3.86 13.83 -3.73
C MET A 1 -3.32 12.64 -4.50
N LYS A 2 -2.38 12.85 -5.42
CA LYS A 2 -1.91 11.81 -6.35
C LYS A 2 -1.49 10.50 -5.67
N LYS A 3 -0.90 10.55 -4.46
CA LYS A 3 -0.54 9.34 -3.70
C LYS A 3 -1.76 8.54 -3.24
N PHE A 4 -2.82 9.21 -2.80
CA PHE A 4 -4.06 8.56 -2.37
C PHE A 4 -4.78 7.91 -3.56
N GLU A 5 -4.84 8.60 -4.70
CA GLU A 5 -5.41 8.04 -5.94
C GLU A 5 -4.66 6.78 -6.38
N ASN A 6 -3.32 6.80 -6.34
CA ASN A 6 -2.51 5.61 -6.62
C ASN A 6 -2.75 4.47 -5.62
N PHE A 7 -2.88 4.79 -4.32
CA PHE A 7 -3.22 3.81 -3.29
C PHE A 7 -4.56 3.13 -3.58
N VAL A 8 -5.60 3.91 -3.93
CA VAL A 8 -6.94 3.36 -4.24
C VAL A 8 -6.87 2.46 -5.46
N ALA A 9 -6.24 2.91 -6.54
CA ALA A 9 -6.14 2.14 -7.78
C ALA A 9 -5.44 0.79 -7.58
N ASN A 10 -4.35 0.74 -6.80
CA ASN A 10 -3.65 -0.52 -6.50
C ASN A 10 -4.44 -1.41 -5.54
N LEU A 11 -5.14 -0.82 -4.58
CA LEU A 11 -5.99 -1.57 -3.66
C LEU A 11 -7.10 -2.31 -4.41
N GLU A 12 -7.71 -1.67 -5.41
CA GLU A 12 -8.75 -2.31 -6.25
C GLU A 12 -8.23 -3.51 -7.05
N VAL A 13 -6.93 -3.53 -7.37
CA VAL A 13 -6.29 -4.70 -7.98
C VAL A 13 -6.04 -5.77 -6.92
N LEU A 14 -5.45 -5.41 -5.77
CA LEU A 14 -5.13 -6.37 -4.70
C LEU A 14 -6.39 -7.04 -4.12
N LYS A 15 -7.52 -6.33 -4.04
CA LYS A 15 -8.81 -6.90 -3.57
C LYS A 15 -9.27 -8.12 -4.36
N ARG A 16 -8.86 -8.25 -5.62
CA ARG A 16 -9.19 -9.39 -6.50
C ARG A 16 -8.38 -10.63 -6.18
N ALA A 17 -7.32 -10.53 -5.38
CA ALA A 17 -6.44 -11.64 -5.04
C ALA A 17 -7.16 -12.87 -4.46
N LYS A 18 -8.27 -12.65 -3.73
CA LYS A 18 -9.10 -13.73 -3.17
C LYS A 18 -9.83 -14.56 -4.24
N ASP A 19 -10.00 -14.00 -5.42
CA ASP A 19 -10.73 -14.60 -6.55
C ASP A 19 -9.75 -15.29 -7.53
N GLU A 20 -8.43 -15.20 -7.28
CA GLU A 20 -7.37 -15.83 -8.09
C GLU A 20 -7.07 -17.27 -7.62
N ASP A 21 -6.37 -18.05 -8.46
CA ASP A 21 -5.97 -19.42 -8.11
C ASP A 21 -4.80 -19.45 -7.12
N LEU A 22 -5.13 -19.65 -5.84
CA LEU A 22 -4.18 -19.75 -4.73
C LEU A 22 -3.45 -21.10 -4.65
N THR A 23 -3.71 -22.05 -5.55
CA THR A 23 -2.91 -23.28 -5.64
C THR A 23 -1.69 -23.11 -6.55
N ASN A 24 -1.65 -22.03 -7.32
CA ASN A 24 -0.56 -21.69 -8.22
C ASN A 24 0.46 -20.76 -7.53
N GLU A 25 1.68 -21.26 -7.34
CA GLU A 25 2.77 -20.52 -6.68
C GLU A 25 3.14 -19.20 -7.38
N PHE A 26 3.07 -19.14 -8.72
CA PHE A 26 3.36 -17.91 -9.47
C PHE A 26 2.30 -16.83 -9.20
N ILE A 27 1.03 -17.22 -9.08
CA ILE A 27 -0.05 -16.30 -8.73
C ILE A 27 0.11 -15.80 -7.30
N ILE A 28 0.40 -16.70 -6.36
CA ILE A 28 0.67 -16.33 -4.95
C ILE A 28 1.83 -15.33 -4.87
N SER A 29 2.93 -15.58 -5.57
CA SER A 29 4.08 -14.65 -5.63
C SER A 29 3.66 -13.27 -6.12
N GLY A 30 2.89 -13.21 -7.21
CA GLY A 30 2.35 -11.95 -7.74
C GLY A 30 1.40 -11.23 -6.77
N ILE A 31 0.63 -11.96 -5.96
CA ILE A 31 -0.22 -11.39 -4.90
C ILE A 31 0.64 -10.79 -3.79
N ILE A 32 1.70 -11.49 -3.36
CA ILE A 32 2.64 -11.01 -2.35
C ILE A 32 3.32 -9.71 -2.83
N ASP A 33 3.77 -9.65 -4.07
CA ASP A 33 4.36 -8.43 -4.64
C ASP A 33 3.37 -7.26 -4.66
N LYS A 34 2.11 -7.51 -5.03
CA LYS A 34 1.04 -6.50 -4.97
C LYS A 34 0.77 -6.05 -3.54
N PHE A 35 0.83 -6.94 -2.55
CA PHE A 35 0.71 -6.59 -1.15
C PHE A 35 1.86 -5.68 -0.70
N PHE A 36 3.11 -5.99 -1.05
CA PHE A 36 4.26 -5.14 -0.73
C PHE A 36 4.11 -3.73 -1.34
N LEU A 37 3.71 -3.65 -2.61
CA LEU A 37 3.42 -2.37 -3.26
C LEU A 37 2.28 -1.61 -2.55
N GLN A 38 1.21 -2.31 -2.19
CA GLN A 38 0.09 -1.70 -1.48
C GLN A 38 0.52 -1.15 -0.12
N PHE A 39 1.32 -1.90 0.64
CA PHE A 39 1.88 -1.45 1.91
C PHE A 39 2.73 -0.18 1.71
N GLU A 40 3.60 -0.19 0.71
CA GLU A 40 4.45 0.97 0.35
C GLU A 40 3.64 2.24 0.05
N LEU A 41 2.54 2.10 -0.70
CA LEU A 41 1.63 3.21 -0.98
C LEU A 41 0.90 3.67 0.29
N SER A 42 0.49 2.73 1.14
CA SER A 42 -0.27 2.99 2.37
C SER A 42 0.49 3.91 3.32
N TRP A 43 1.74 3.57 3.65
CA TRP A 43 2.50 4.36 4.62
C TRP A 43 2.94 5.72 4.04
N LYS A 44 3.14 5.82 2.72
CA LYS A 44 3.38 7.10 2.04
C LYS A 44 2.18 8.04 2.11
N VAL A 45 0.96 7.51 1.98
CA VAL A 45 -0.29 8.26 2.16
C VAL A 45 -0.43 8.69 3.62
N LEU A 46 -0.19 7.78 4.57
CA LEU A 46 -0.24 8.09 6.01
C LEU A 46 0.76 9.21 6.37
N LYS A 47 2.00 9.13 5.89
CA LYS A 47 3.02 10.16 6.10
C LYS A 47 2.60 11.52 5.56
N GLU A 48 1.97 11.56 4.39
CA GLU A 48 1.44 12.81 3.80
C GLU A 48 0.31 13.39 4.65
N LEU A 49 -0.60 12.56 5.15
CA LEU A 49 -1.66 12.97 6.07
C LEU A 49 -1.08 13.51 7.40
N LEU A 50 -0.15 12.79 8.02
CA LEU A 50 0.51 13.24 9.25
C LEU A 50 1.24 14.57 9.06
N SER A 51 1.83 14.78 7.88
CA SER A 51 2.49 16.04 7.52
C SER A 51 1.49 17.18 7.40
N TYR A 52 0.35 16.93 6.75
CA TYR A 52 -0.76 17.89 6.63
C TYR A 52 -1.32 18.30 8.00
N GLU A 53 -1.47 17.33 8.92
CA GLU A 53 -1.93 17.54 10.30
C GLU A 53 -0.86 18.18 11.22
N GLY A 54 0.33 18.50 10.70
CA GLY A 54 1.42 19.12 11.48
C GLY A 54 2.04 18.18 12.53
N ARG A 55 1.87 16.86 12.41
CA ARG A 55 2.45 15.88 13.34
C ARG A 55 3.94 15.71 13.09
N SER A 56 4.75 15.90 14.13
CA SER A 56 6.22 15.77 14.04
C SER A 56 6.68 14.36 13.65
N VAL A 57 5.86 13.33 13.95
CA VAL A 57 6.13 11.94 13.57
C VAL A 57 6.25 11.75 12.05
N ALA A 58 5.62 12.62 11.25
CA ALA A 58 5.73 12.58 9.79
C ALA A 58 7.16 12.84 9.27
N LYS A 59 8.03 13.43 10.11
CA LYS A 59 9.45 13.62 9.80
C LYS A 59 10.22 12.31 9.82
N SER A 60 9.68 11.26 10.42
CA SER A 60 10.28 9.93 10.35
C SER A 60 10.34 9.43 8.91
N GLY A 61 11.42 8.71 8.59
CA GLY A 61 11.58 7.97 7.33
C GLY A 61 11.03 6.54 7.37
N SER A 62 10.53 6.08 8.52
CA SER A 62 10.16 4.68 8.76
C SER A 62 8.64 4.47 8.64
N PRO A 63 8.16 3.42 7.95
CA PRO A 63 6.75 3.02 7.97
C PRO A 63 6.24 2.60 9.36
N ARG A 64 7.15 2.30 10.30
CA ARG A 64 6.81 1.85 11.66
C ARG A 64 6.58 3.00 12.64
N GLU A 65 7.11 4.18 12.32
CA GLU A 65 7.03 5.38 13.16
C GLU A 65 5.94 6.31 12.62
#